data_AF-A0A533XPW6-F1
#
_entry.id   AF-A0A533XPW6-F1
#
_cell.length_a   1.000
_cell.length_b   1.000
_cell.length_c   1.000
_cell.angle_alpha   90.00
_cell.angle_beta   90.00
_cell.angle_gamma   90.00
#
_symmetry.space_group_name_H-M   'P 1'
#
loop_
_entity.id
_entity.type
_entity.pdbx_description
1 polymer ?
#
loop_
_entity_poly.entity_id
_entity_poly.type
_entity_poly.pdbx_seq_one_letter_code
_entity_poly.pdbx_strand_id
1 'polypeptide(L)'
;MVRLTLILSVLLLFVASPVLAEVNSHGHAPTLPESKGTTTVTVQDDALVLTFGPIDLPAGHSGDLASSLPIHSFKAPKDMIVTGFRSRIFTKDGQELPGQYLHHILLQNLEEKSLSCPGEPTYFAGAGIEITDAKFPPGYGVPIKKDSTLVAIVAFYHKVPPTKDVLATFTMDLAPKGASVKPIKAYTVGVNVVCYSQFSKRPSNESDEGRELKPGVVQVDSRPLKFTVDACVKYAYPHGHDGLLMIALDNKTTNQTLLRSVPDVENGGNLRGFRAQQVYSSTKGFPVNTKDEYEMTMVYHLKRQETLDLHGMGNYLLYV
;
A
#
# COMPACT_ATOMS: atom_id res chain seq x y z
N MET A 1 -36.32 43.14 67.56
CA MET A 1 -36.05 42.89 66.12
C MET A 1 -35.55 44.19 65.49
N VAL A 2 -34.98 44.11 64.29
CA VAL A 2 -34.34 45.20 63.51
C VAL A 2 -32.92 45.58 63.98
N ARG A 3 -31.95 45.39 63.07
CA ARG A 3 -30.68 46.11 62.98
C ARG A 3 -30.50 46.55 61.52
N LEU A 4 -30.36 47.85 61.29
CA LEU A 4 -29.52 48.41 60.20
C LEU A 4 -28.03 48.09 60.53
N THR A 5 -27.04 48.12 59.64
CA THR A 5 -26.93 48.52 58.21
C THR A 5 -26.09 47.42 57.47
N LEU A 6 -25.50 47.51 56.27
CA LEU A 6 -25.12 48.60 55.35
C LEU A 6 -25.24 48.14 53.88
N ILE A 7 -24.96 49.04 52.93
CA ILE A 7 -24.96 48.84 51.46
C ILE A 7 -23.56 48.46 50.97
N LEU A 8 -23.46 47.53 50.00
CA LEU A 8 -22.49 47.68 48.90
C LEU A 8 -22.98 47.00 47.62
N SER A 9 -23.15 47.80 46.56
CA SER A 9 -23.51 47.34 45.22
C SER A 9 -22.26 47.13 44.37
N VAL A 10 -22.13 45.98 43.71
CA VAL A 10 -21.13 45.79 42.64
C VAL A 10 -21.81 45.07 41.47
N LEU A 11 -21.89 45.78 40.32
CA LEU A 11 -22.24 45.16 39.04
C LEU A 11 -21.10 44.22 38.62
N LEU A 12 -21.41 42.97 38.33
CA LEU A 12 -20.52 42.07 37.59
C LEU A 12 -20.88 42.12 36.10
N LEU A 13 -19.96 42.64 35.30
CA LEU A 13 -20.04 42.68 33.84
C LEU A 13 -19.98 41.26 33.28
N PHE A 14 -20.99 40.85 32.53
CA PHE A 14 -20.93 39.65 31.70
C PHE A 14 -19.98 39.89 30.52
N VAL A 15 -18.73 39.45 30.65
CA VAL A 15 -17.80 39.33 29.51
C VAL A 15 -17.90 37.90 28.98
N ALA A 16 -18.73 37.71 27.95
CA ALA A 16 -18.78 36.44 27.24
C ALA A 16 -17.44 36.23 26.52
N SER A 17 -16.64 35.28 27.01
CA SER A 17 -15.44 34.83 26.29
C SER A 17 -15.88 34.00 25.08
N PRO A 18 -15.28 34.18 23.90
CA PRO A 18 -15.55 33.31 22.77
C PRO A 18 -15.04 31.91 23.11
N VAL A 19 -15.93 30.92 23.07
CA VAL A 19 -15.54 29.51 23.09
C VAL A 19 -14.82 29.23 21.78
N LEU A 20 -13.49 29.24 21.82
CA LEU A 20 -12.70 28.55 20.81
C LEU A 20 -13.02 27.07 20.96
N ALA A 21 -13.70 26.52 19.96
CA ALA A 21 -13.95 25.09 19.88
C ALA A 21 -12.60 24.37 19.77
N GLU A 22 -12.21 23.73 20.86
CA GLU A 22 -11.04 22.86 20.90
C GLU A 22 -11.36 21.66 20.00
N VAL A 23 -10.78 21.66 18.80
CA VAL A 23 -10.82 20.50 17.90
C VAL A 23 -10.03 19.41 18.61
N ASN A 24 -10.74 18.45 19.20
CA ASN A 24 -10.13 17.27 19.82
C ASN A 24 -9.21 16.58 18.79
N SER A 25 -7.90 16.77 18.96
CA SER A 25 -6.90 16.00 18.24
C SER A 25 -7.12 14.53 18.59
N HIS A 26 -7.28 13.68 17.57
CA HIS A 26 -7.36 12.24 17.76
C HIS A 26 -6.09 11.78 18.48
N GLY A 27 -6.26 10.96 19.52
CA GLY A 27 -5.21 10.67 20.50
C GLY A 27 -3.90 10.23 19.82
N HIS A 28 -2.85 11.03 19.99
CA HIS A 28 -1.52 10.67 19.50
C HIS A 28 -1.08 9.37 20.17
N ALA A 29 -0.91 8.32 19.36
CA ALA A 29 -0.08 7.20 19.73
C ALA A 29 1.32 7.73 20.13
N PRO A 30 2.01 7.12 21.11
CA PRO A 30 3.33 7.58 21.51
C PRO A 30 4.27 7.63 20.30
N THR A 31 4.89 8.79 20.06
CA THR A 31 5.76 9.02 18.91
C THR A 31 6.92 8.04 18.94
N LEU A 32 6.85 7.00 18.12
CA LEU A 32 7.92 6.02 17.99
C LEU A 32 9.20 6.71 17.49
N PRO A 33 10.39 6.28 17.93
CA PRO A 33 11.64 6.93 17.54
C PRO A 33 11.84 6.95 16.02
N GLU A 34 12.39 8.05 15.49
CA GLU A 34 12.91 8.07 14.12
C GLU A 34 13.98 6.99 13.95
N SER A 35 13.86 6.23 12.88
CA SER A 35 14.72 5.08 12.62
C SER A 35 16.09 5.49 12.07
N LYS A 36 17.10 4.65 12.29
CA LYS A 36 18.48 4.88 11.83
C LYS A 36 18.89 3.97 10.66
N GLY A 37 17.92 3.34 10.00
CA GLY A 37 18.18 2.48 8.84
C GLY A 37 18.48 3.28 7.58
N THR A 38 19.15 2.65 6.62
CA THR A 38 19.44 3.26 5.31
C THR A 38 18.86 2.42 4.18
N THR A 39 18.70 3.04 3.02
CA THR A 39 18.39 2.33 1.77
C THR A 39 19.65 2.28 0.92
N THR A 40 20.02 1.09 0.45
CA THR A 40 21.11 0.88 -0.49
C THR A 40 20.59 0.25 -1.79
N VAL A 41 21.25 0.54 -2.91
CA VAL A 41 20.87 0.06 -4.24
C VAL A 41 22.07 -0.61 -4.89
N THR A 42 21.93 -1.87 -5.26
CA THR A 42 22.99 -2.69 -5.85
C THR A 42 22.53 -3.25 -7.20
N VAL A 43 23.37 -3.10 -8.23
CA VAL A 43 23.19 -3.80 -9.51
C VAL A 43 23.90 -5.14 -9.44
N GLN A 44 23.15 -6.21 -9.66
CA GLN A 44 23.66 -7.53 -10.02
C GLN A 44 23.43 -7.71 -11.53
N ASP A 45 24.04 -8.71 -12.18
CA ASP A 45 24.06 -8.79 -13.65
C ASP A 45 22.65 -8.76 -14.27
N ASP A 46 21.75 -9.59 -13.72
CA ASP A 46 20.36 -9.79 -14.10
C ASP A 46 19.35 -9.22 -13.09
N ALA A 47 19.78 -8.46 -12.08
CA ALA A 47 18.89 -7.91 -11.05
C ALA A 47 19.27 -6.51 -10.55
N LEU A 48 18.26 -5.74 -10.12
CA LEU A 48 18.44 -4.50 -9.36
C LEU A 48 17.88 -4.73 -7.95
N VAL A 49 18.74 -4.71 -6.94
CA VAL A 49 18.38 -5.02 -5.55
C VAL A 49 18.42 -3.76 -4.71
N LEU A 50 17.29 -3.43 -4.09
CA LEU A 50 17.21 -2.45 -3.03
C LEU A 50 17.24 -3.18 -1.68
N THR A 51 18.01 -2.68 -0.73
CA THR A 51 18.06 -3.19 0.65
C THR A 51 17.76 -2.07 1.62
N PHE A 52 16.84 -2.30 2.53
CA PHE A 52 16.32 -1.35 3.51
C PHE A 52 16.68 -1.80 4.92
N GLY A 53 17.25 -0.90 5.73
CA GLY A 53 17.66 -1.16 7.12
C GLY A 53 19.19 -1.21 7.29
N PRO A 54 19.72 -1.87 8.33
CA PRO A 54 18.98 -2.53 9.40
C PRO A 54 18.16 -1.53 10.25
N ILE A 55 17.06 -1.99 10.83
CA ILE A 55 16.15 -1.19 11.68
C ILE A 55 15.65 -2.01 12.88
N ASP A 56 15.51 -1.39 14.05
CA ASP A 56 14.84 -2.01 15.20
C ASP A 56 13.33 -1.71 15.13
N LEU A 57 12.51 -2.74 15.33
CA LEU A 57 11.05 -2.64 15.38
C LEU A 57 10.52 -2.73 16.82
N PRO A 58 9.39 -2.08 17.15
CA PRO A 58 8.54 -1.26 16.27
C PRO A 58 9.18 0.08 15.90
N ALA A 59 9.10 0.44 14.62
CA ALA A 59 9.53 1.72 14.10
C ALA A 59 8.32 2.61 13.80
N GLY A 60 8.51 3.93 13.91
CA GLY A 60 7.49 4.89 13.49
C GLY A 60 7.25 4.88 11.98
N HIS A 61 6.11 5.41 11.58
CA HIS A 61 5.78 5.75 10.21
C HIS A 61 5.66 7.27 10.06
N SER A 62 5.91 7.81 8.86
CA SER A 62 5.81 9.24 8.58
C SER A 62 5.19 9.53 7.20
N GLY A 63 4.38 10.60 7.15
CA GLY A 63 3.66 11.05 5.94
C GLY A 63 2.52 10.13 5.51
N ASP A 64 1.75 10.56 4.50
CA ASP A 64 0.53 9.86 4.04
C ASP A 64 0.78 8.51 3.33
N LEU A 65 2.05 8.13 3.20
CA LEU A 65 2.56 6.87 2.63
C LEU A 65 3.31 6.04 3.68
N ALA A 66 3.11 6.33 4.97
CA ALA A 66 3.62 5.56 6.11
C ALA A 66 5.11 5.15 6.05
N SER A 67 6.02 6.03 5.63
CA SER A 67 7.44 5.65 5.45
C SER A 67 8.15 5.47 6.80
N SER A 68 8.72 4.28 7.03
CA SER A 68 9.51 3.94 8.23
C SER A 68 10.99 4.29 8.12
N LEU A 69 11.51 4.45 6.89
CA LEU A 69 12.84 4.98 6.60
C LEU A 69 12.70 6.32 5.86
N PRO A 70 13.74 7.16 5.79
CA PRO A 70 13.78 8.30 4.88
C PRO A 70 13.51 7.85 3.43
N ILE A 71 12.60 8.55 2.74
CA ILE A 71 12.26 8.26 1.34
C ILE A 71 13.53 8.34 0.48
N HIS A 72 13.83 7.27 -0.26
CA HIS A 72 15.08 7.15 -1.00
C HIS A 72 14.88 7.45 -2.49
N SER A 73 15.56 8.49 -2.98
CA SER A 73 15.57 8.84 -4.41
C SER A 73 16.91 8.47 -5.03
N PHE A 74 16.88 7.80 -6.18
CA PHE A 74 18.08 7.34 -6.88
C PHE A 74 17.88 7.38 -8.41
N LYS A 75 18.98 7.21 -9.16
CA LYS A 75 18.94 7.17 -10.63
C LYS A 75 19.01 5.74 -11.15
N ALA A 76 18.20 5.44 -12.16
CA ALA A 76 18.27 4.19 -12.91
C ALA A 76 19.67 4.04 -13.58
N PRO A 77 20.47 3.03 -13.22
CA PRO A 77 21.90 3.00 -13.57
C PRO A 77 22.17 2.70 -15.05
N LYS A 78 21.26 1.95 -15.69
CA LYS A 78 21.26 1.51 -17.08
C LYS A 78 19.82 1.51 -17.60
N ASP A 79 19.64 1.53 -18.92
CA ASP A 79 18.35 1.13 -19.51
C ASP A 79 18.08 -0.32 -19.10
N MET A 80 16.89 -0.57 -18.57
CA MET A 80 16.52 -1.86 -18.00
C MET A 80 15.06 -2.18 -18.30
N ILE A 81 14.74 -3.47 -18.34
CA ILE A 81 13.36 -3.95 -18.51
C ILE A 81 13.11 -4.91 -17.37
N VAL A 82 12.23 -4.52 -16.44
CA VAL A 82 11.88 -5.33 -15.28
C VAL A 82 10.91 -6.42 -15.72
N THR A 83 11.26 -7.68 -15.51
CA THR A 83 10.46 -8.87 -15.89
C THR A 83 9.73 -9.51 -14.70
N GLY A 84 10.05 -9.06 -13.49
CA GLY A 84 9.44 -9.52 -12.25
C GLY A 84 10.06 -8.80 -11.06
N PHE A 85 9.53 -9.06 -9.87
CA PHE A 85 10.12 -8.56 -8.62
C PHE A 85 9.78 -9.47 -7.45
N ARG A 86 10.57 -9.40 -6.37
CA ARG A 86 10.32 -10.10 -5.12
C ARG A 86 10.80 -9.29 -3.93
N SER A 87 10.05 -9.31 -2.84
CA SER A 87 10.49 -8.79 -1.54
C SER A 87 10.89 -9.92 -0.60
N ARG A 88 11.80 -9.68 0.33
CA ARG A 88 12.07 -10.56 1.48
C ARG A 88 12.30 -9.72 2.72
N ILE A 89 11.98 -10.27 3.89
CA ILE A 89 12.22 -9.63 5.19
C ILE A 89 12.89 -10.62 6.13
N PHE A 90 13.93 -10.17 6.82
CA PHE A 90 14.84 -11.02 7.60
C PHE A 90 15.59 -10.18 8.63
N THR A 91 16.15 -10.78 9.67
CA THR A 91 17.12 -10.10 10.55
C THR A 91 18.53 -10.15 9.95
N LYS A 92 19.42 -9.26 10.38
CA LYS A 92 20.80 -9.10 9.85
C LYS A 92 21.71 -10.34 9.95
N ASP A 93 21.40 -11.29 10.81
CA ASP A 93 22.03 -12.61 10.90
C ASP A 93 21.49 -13.63 9.86
N GLY A 94 20.45 -13.26 9.11
CA GLY A 94 19.90 -14.01 7.98
C GLY A 94 18.62 -14.81 8.28
N GLN A 95 18.06 -14.72 9.49
CA GLN A 95 16.82 -15.40 9.83
C GLN A 95 15.63 -14.74 9.12
N GLU A 96 14.94 -15.48 8.25
CA GLU A 96 13.71 -15.02 7.58
C GLU A 96 12.62 -14.68 8.61
N LEU A 97 11.93 -13.57 8.36
CA LEU A 97 10.83 -13.07 9.18
C LEU A 97 9.49 -13.27 8.46
N PRO A 98 8.38 -13.45 9.19
CA PRO A 98 7.04 -13.50 8.61
C PRO A 98 6.70 -12.22 7.81
N GLY A 99 5.89 -12.36 6.76
CA GLY A 99 5.52 -11.24 5.88
C GLY A 99 4.86 -10.07 6.60
N GLN A 100 4.20 -10.32 7.74
CA GLN A 100 3.58 -9.30 8.58
C GLN A 100 4.57 -8.28 9.16
N TYR A 101 5.89 -8.48 9.03
CA TYR A 101 6.90 -7.47 9.39
C TYR A 101 7.03 -6.35 8.34
N LEU A 102 6.53 -6.58 7.12
CA LEU A 102 6.56 -5.63 6.02
C LEU A 102 5.14 -5.13 5.73
N HIS A 103 4.87 -3.85 6.01
CA HIS A 103 3.60 -3.25 5.60
C HIS A 103 3.60 -3.08 4.08
N HIS A 104 4.55 -2.30 3.53
CA HIS A 104 4.72 -2.17 2.09
C HIS A 104 6.12 -1.70 1.67
N ILE A 105 6.46 -1.94 0.41
CA ILE A 105 7.53 -1.32 -0.37
C ILE A 105 6.88 -0.80 -1.65
N LEU A 106 7.06 0.47 -1.96
CA LEU A 106 6.50 1.11 -3.15
C LEU A 106 7.63 1.73 -3.98
N LEU A 107 7.65 1.43 -5.28
CA LEU A 107 8.60 2.01 -6.23
C LEU A 107 7.89 2.93 -7.24
N GLN A 108 8.33 4.18 -7.32
CA GLN A 108 7.86 5.16 -8.29
C GLN A 108 8.91 5.48 -9.35
N ASN A 109 8.44 5.83 -10.55
CA ASN A 109 9.24 6.40 -11.63
C ASN A 109 8.72 7.83 -11.89
N LEU A 110 9.52 8.85 -11.59
CA LEU A 110 9.06 10.24 -11.63
C LEU A 110 8.95 10.83 -13.04
N GLU A 111 9.60 10.23 -14.04
CA GLU A 111 9.47 10.67 -15.45
C GLU A 111 8.26 10.05 -16.16
N GLU A 112 7.60 9.06 -15.56
CA GLU A 112 6.43 8.39 -16.13
C GLU A 112 5.14 8.76 -15.39
N LYS A 113 4.15 9.24 -16.13
CA LYS A 113 2.82 9.57 -15.59
C LYS A 113 2.04 8.30 -15.27
N SER A 114 1.40 8.27 -14.11
CA SER A 114 0.45 7.22 -13.74
C SER A 114 -0.71 7.16 -14.73
N LEU A 115 -1.10 5.94 -15.13
CA LEU A 115 -2.29 5.72 -15.95
C LEU A 115 -3.57 5.82 -15.10
N SER A 116 -3.55 5.30 -13.88
CA SER A 116 -4.71 5.26 -12.98
C SER A 116 -4.95 6.58 -12.23
N CYS A 117 -3.91 7.39 -12.02
CA CYS A 117 -3.95 8.61 -11.22
C CYS A 117 -3.45 9.83 -12.03
N PRO A 118 -4.33 10.53 -12.77
CA PRO A 118 -3.93 11.66 -13.61
C PRO A 118 -3.23 12.78 -12.83
N GLY A 119 -2.02 13.14 -13.27
CA GLY A 119 -1.19 14.16 -12.64
C GLY A 119 -0.13 13.62 -11.67
N GLU A 120 -0.16 12.33 -11.36
CA GLU A 120 0.80 11.67 -10.47
C GLU A 120 1.92 10.94 -11.24
N PRO A 121 3.15 10.80 -10.69
CA PRO A 121 4.11 9.82 -11.16
C PRO A 121 3.59 8.39 -10.97
N THR A 122 4.06 7.46 -11.80
CA THR A 122 3.60 6.07 -11.76
C THR A 122 4.26 5.29 -10.62
N TYR A 123 3.46 4.49 -9.90
CA TYR A 123 3.96 3.38 -9.08
C TYR A 123 4.13 2.17 -10.00
N PHE A 124 5.37 1.82 -10.35
CA PHE A 124 5.63 0.78 -11.35
C PHE A 124 5.80 -0.62 -10.76
N ALA A 125 6.06 -0.72 -9.46
CA ALA A 125 6.14 -1.97 -8.71
C ALA A 125 5.88 -1.72 -7.22
N GLY A 126 5.43 -2.75 -6.51
CA GLY A 126 5.26 -2.71 -5.06
C GLY A 126 4.91 -4.08 -4.49
N ALA A 127 5.21 -4.28 -3.21
CA ALA A 127 4.93 -5.51 -2.47
C ALA A 127 4.80 -5.20 -0.97
N GLY A 128 4.00 -5.94 -0.22
CA GLY A 128 3.81 -5.79 1.22
C GLY A 128 3.77 -7.14 1.94
N ILE A 129 2.83 -7.25 2.89
CA ILE A 129 2.63 -8.41 3.78
C ILE A 129 2.60 -9.73 2.99
N GLU A 130 2.11 -9.71 1.75
CA GLU A 130 1.95 -10.92 0.96
C GLU A 130 3.25 -11.61 0.50
N ILE A 131 4.39 -10.90 0.45
CA ILE A 131 5.73 -11.41 0.08
C ILE A 131 5.75 -12.32 -1.18
N THR A 132 4.78 -12.13 -2.07
CA THR A 132 4.55 -13.01 -3.21
C THR A 132 5.49 -12.62 -4.37
N ASP A 133 6.23 -13.58 -4.92
CA ASP A 133 7.10 -13.32 -6.08
C ASP A 133 6.26 -12.92 -7.31
N ALA A 134 6.50 -11.72 -7.84
CA ALA A 134 5.90 -11.25 -9.07
C ALA A 134 6.74 -11.68 -10.29
N LYS A 135 6.11 -12.34 -11.27
CA LYS A 135 6.75 -12.78 -12.52
C LYS A 135 5.83 -12.52 -13.71
N PHE A 136 6.20 -11.54 -14.53
CA PHE A 136 5.40 -11.15 -15.69
C PHE A 136 5.37 -12.27 -16.75
N PRO A 137 4.36 -12.29 -17.64
CA PRO A 137 4.27 -13.32 -18.67
C PRO A 137 5.51 -13.28 -19.60
N PRO A 138 6.00 -14.43 -20.11
CA PRO A 138 7.18 -14.48 -20.95
C PRO A 138 7.11 -13.50 -22.14
N GLY A 139 8.18 -12.71 -22.31
CA GLY A 139 8.27 -11.69 -23.36
C GLY A 139 7.57 -10.37 -23.03
N TYR A 140 7.14 -10.12 -21.79
CA TYR A 140 6.64 -8.82 -21.32
C TYR A 140 7.47 -8.29 -20.14
N GLY A 141 7.54 -6.96 -20.01
CA GLY A 141 8.24 -6.30 -18.90
C GLY A 141 8.09 -4.78 -18.89
N VAL A 142 8.40 -4.16 -17.76
CA VAL A 142 8.30 -2.71 -17.55
C VAL A 142 9.62 -2.04 -17.96
N PRO A 143 9.64 -1.20 -19.01
CA PRO A 143 10.86 -0.50 -19.42
C PRO A 143 11.15 0.69 -18.50
N ILE A 144 12.38 0.79 -18.00
CA ILE A 144 12.87 1.94 -17.23
C ILE A 144 14.12 2.45 -17.93
N LYS A 145 14.13 3.75 -18.25
CA LYS A 145 15.23 4.40 -18.96
C LYS A 145 16.40 4.65 -18.01
N LYS A 146 17.62 4.67 -18.55
CA LYS A 146 18.80 5.19 -17.85
C LYS A 146 18.52 6.61 -17.34
N ASP A 147 19.03 6.92 -16.16
CA ASP A 147 18.96 8.23 -15.49
C ASP A 147 17.53 8.72 -15.16
N SER A 148 16.51 7.87 -15.27
CA SER A 148 15.20 8.08 -14.62
C SER A 148 15.37 8.20 -13.11
N THR A 149 14.64 9.13 -12.50
CA THR A 149 14.53 9.32 -11.05
C THR A 149 13.54 8.33 -10.49
N LEU A 150 14.06 7.34 -9.77
CA LEU A 150 13.27 6.34 -9.09
C LEU A 150 13.19 6.70 -7.61
N VAL A 151 12.02 6.48 -7.02
CA VAL A 151 11.79 6.69 -5.58
C VAL A 151 11.38 5.37 -4.95
N ALA A 152 11.98 5.04 -3.82
CA ALA A 152 11.66 3.88 -3.00
C ALA A 152 11.18 4.33 -1.62
N ILE A 153 10.01 3.80 -1.24
CA ILE A 153 9.33 4.04 0.03
C ILE A 153 9.14 2.68 0.70
N VAL A 154 9.41 2.59 2.01
CA VAL A 154 9.27 1.35 2.78
C VAL A 154 8.60 1.61 4.11
N ALA A 155 7.63 0.77 4.43
CA ALA A 155 6.90 0.73 5.69
C ALA A 155 7.10 -0.66 6.33
N PHE A 156 7.66 -0.69 7.54
CA PHE A 156 7.77 -1.89 8.38
C PHE A 156 6.62 -1.90 9.38
N TYR A 157 5.88 -3.01 9.48
CA TYR A 157 4.63 -3.03 10.24
C TYR A 157 4.88 -2.83 11.75
N HIS A 158 4.24 -1.82 12.34
CA HIS A 158 4.55 -1.38 13.70
C HIS A 158 3.90 -2.23 14.82
N LYS A 159 3.08 -3.25 14.49
CA LYS A 159 2.37 -4.11 15.45
C LYS A 159 2.98 -5.52 15.58
N VAL A 160 4.16 -5.76 15.00
CA VAL A 160 4.91 -7.02 15.18
C VAL A 160 5.68 -7.05 16.52
N PRO A 161 6.10 -8.25 17.00
CA PRO A 161 6.97 -8.36 18.16
C PRO A 161 8.26 -7.54 18.03
N PRO A 162 8.73 -6.88 19.11
CA PRO A 162 9.97 -6.11 19.09
C PRO A 162 11.16 -6.96 18.62
N THR A 163 11.81 -6.52 17.54
CA THR A 163 12.82 -7.30 16.81
C THR A 163 13.93 -6.37 16.35
N LYS A 164 15.19 -6.79 16.51
CA LYS A 164 16.36 -5.96 16.21
C LYS A 164 16.95 -6.23 14.83
N ASP A 165 17.67 -5.23 14.32
CA ASP A 165 18.46 -5.35 13.09
C ASP A 165 17.67 -5.95 11.89
N VAL A 166 16.38 -5.60 11.76
CA VAL A 166 15.50 -6.05 10.68
C VAL A 166 15.94 -5.43 9.36
N LEU A 167 15.95 -6.22 8.30
CA LEU A 167 16.25 -5.85 6.91
C LEU A 167 15.08 -6.26 6.02
N ALA A 168 14.77 -5.43 5.02
CA ALA A 168 13.95 -5.83 3.89
C ALA A 168 14.75 -5.69 2.59
N THR A 169 14.45 -6.51 1.60
CA THR A 169 14.94 -6.35 0.22
C THR A 169 13.79 -6.22 -0.75
N PHE A 170 14.04 -5.53 -1.85
CA PHE A 170 13.20 -5.53 -3.05
C PHE A 170 14.09 -5.77 -4.26
N THR A 171 13.98 -6.96 -4.84
CA THR A 171 14.76 -7.38 -6.01
C THR A 171 13.88 -7.27 -7.24
N MET A 172 14.28 -6.45 -8.21
CA MET A 172 13.72 -6.44 -9.56
C MET A 172 14.53 -7.37 -10.46
N ASP A 173 13.89 -8.38 -11.03
CA ASP A 173 14.50 -9.25 -12.05
C ASP A 173 14.52 -8.49 -13.39
N LEU A 174 15.66 -8.51 -14.08
CA LEU A 174 15.89 -7.76 -15.32
C LEU A 174 15.96 -8.68 -16.53
N ALA A 175 15.40 -8.24 -17.67
CA ALA A 175 15.56 -8.93 -18.94
C ALA A 175 17.05 -8.99 -19.36
N PRO A 176 17.52 -10.10 -19.95
CA PRO A 176 18.84 -10.18 -20.57
C PRO A 176 19.05 -9.08 -21.62
N LYS A 177 20.29 -8.57 -21.72
CA LYS A 177 20.64 -7.50 -22.67
C LYS A 177 20.32 -7.94 -24.11
N GLY A 178 19.49 -7.16 -24.80
CA GLY A 178 19.05 -7.44 -26.17
C GLY A 178 17.85 -8.39 -26.29
N ALA A 179 17.25 -8.81 -25.17
CA ALA A 179 16.00 -9.57 -25.21
C ALA A 179 14.86 -8.76 -25.85
N SER A 180 14.12 -9.38 -26.76
CA SER A 180 12.91 -8.78 -27.36
C SER A 180 11.75 -8.89 -26.36
N VAL A 181 11.49 -7.81 -25.64
CA VAL A 181 10.46 -7.72 -24.61
C VAL A 181 9.42 -6.66 -25.00
N LYS A 182 8.14 -7.01 -24.91
CA LYS A 182 7.02 -6.09 -25.12
C LYS A 182 6.82 -5.24 -23.85
N PRO A 183 6.73 -3.91 -23.99
CA PRO A 183 6.52 -3.04 -22.83
C PRO A 183 5.12 -3.28 -22.25
N ILE A 184 5.04 -3.29 -20.92
CA ILE A 184 3.81 -3.20 -20.13
C ILE A 184 3.93 -2.05 -19.14
N LYS A 185 2.79 -1.47 -18.74
CA LYS A 185 2.72 -0.37 -17.79
C LYS A 185 1.87 -0.74 -16.59
N ALA A 186 2.27 -0.27 -15.41
CA ALA A 186 1.49 -0.43 -14.20
C ALA A 186 0.19 0.41 -14.24
N TYR A 187 -0.88 -0.13 -13.67
CA TYR A 187 -2.17 0.51 -13.49
C TYR A 187 -2.78 0.02 -12.17
N THR A 188 -2.90 0.90 -11.16
CA THR A 188 -3.39 0.52 -9.82
C THR A 188 -4.90 0.67 -9.72
N VAL A 189 -5.60 -0.34 -9.18
CA VAL A 189 -7.04 -0.31 -8.90
C VAL A 189 -7.33 -0.90 -7.52
N GLY A 190 -8.22 -0.29 -6.74
CA GLY A 190 -8.55 -0.76 -5.39
C GLY A 190 -9.92 -0.26 -4.92
N VAL A 191 -10.35 -0.69 -3.73
CA VAL A 191 -11.57 -0.18 -3.07
C VAL A 191 -11.29 1.05 -2.20
N ASN A 192 -10.04 1.25 -1.80
CA ASN A 192 -9.56 2.45 -1.11
C ASN A 192 -9.03 3.48 -2.10
N VAL A 193 -8.82 4.71 -1.64
CA VAL A 193 -8.19 5.76 -2.45
C VAL A 193 -6.72 5.42 -2.73
N VAL A 194 -6.41 5.05 -3.98
CA VAL A 194 -5.05 4.68 -4.42
C VAL A 194 -4.19 5.85 -4.95
N CYS A 195 -4.82 7.00 -5.24
CA CYS A 195 -4.16 8.18 -5.79
C CYS A 195 -3.80 9.17 -4.67
N TYR A 196 -2.52 9.50 -4.49
CA TYR A 196 -2.08 10.29 -3.33
C TYR A 196 -2.66 11.72 -3.32
N SER A 197 -2.86 12.30 -4.50
CA SER A 197 -3.50 13.62 -4.68
C SER A 197 -4.95 13.67 -4.20
N GLN A 198 -5.55 12.50 -3.94
CA GLN A 198 -6.93 12.34 -3.46
C GLN A 198 -6.99 11.87 -2.00
N PHE A 199 -5.87 11.68 -1.30
CA PHE A 199 -5.87 11.19 0.09
C PHE A 199 -6.62 12.11 1.05
N SER A 200 -6.58 13.43 0.84
CA SER A 200 -7.40 14.42 1.58
C SER A 200 -8.90 14.31 1.33
N LYS A 201 -9.32 13.46 0.38
CA LYS A 201 -10.72 13.14 0.06
C LYS A 201 -11.11 11.71 0.46
N ARG A 202 -10.26 11.00 1.21
CA ARG A 202 -10.64 9.72 1.84
C ARG A 202 -11.91 9.93 2.69
N PRO A 203 -12.87 8.98 2.68
CA PRO A 203 -13.95 8.97 3.66
C PRO A 203 -13.41 9.03 5.09
N SER A 204 -14.15 9.62 6.03
CA SER A 204 -13.72 9.74 7.43
C SER A 204 -13.60 8.41 8.18
N ASN A 205 -13.97 7.29 7.55
CA ASN A 205 -13.78 5.92 8.03
C ASN A 205 -12.74 5.14 7.20
N GLU A 206 -11.86 5.84 6.48
CA GLU A 206 -10.69 5.28 5.78
C GLU A 206 -9.43 6.05 6.19
N SER A 207 -8.38 5.32 6.59
CA SER A 207 -7.03 5.80 6.87
C SER A 207 -6.07 5.43 5.73
N ASP A 208 -4.78 5.71 5.91
CA ASP A 208 -3.68 5.14 5.11
C ASP A 208 -3.51 3.63 5.30
N GLU A 209 -4.03 3.05 6.39
CA GLU A 209 -4.06 1.59 6.64
C GLU A 209 -5.31 0.91 6.02
N GLY A 210 -6.31 1.68 5.55
CA GLY A 210 -7.54 1.18 4.94
C GLY A 210 -8.81 1.51 5.75
N ARG A 211 -9.82 0.61 5.75
CA ARG A 211 -11.06 0.76 6.54
C ARG A 211 -11.05 -0.14 7.77
N GLU A 212 -11.46 0.37 8.92
CA GLU A 212 -11.60 -0.39 10.19
C GLU A 212 -12.35 -1.73 10.00
N LEU A 213 -11.74 -2.81 10.50
CA LEU A 213 -12.30 -4.16 10.51
C LEU A 213 -12.91 -4.49 11.87
N LYS A 214 -14.12 -5.06 11.84
CA LYS A 214 -14.93 -5.37 13.02
C LYS A 214 -14.80 -6.86 13.37
N PRO A 215 -14.32 -7.20 14.58
CA PRO A 215 -14.20 -8.59 15.03
C PRO A 215 -15.48 -9.40 14.84
N GLY A 216 -15.35 -10.63 14.32
CA GLY A 216 -16.48 -11.55 14.13
C GLY A 216 -17.46 -11.22 12.99
N VAL A 217 -17.30 -10.10 12.29
CA VAL A 217 -18.17 -9.69 11.17
C VAL A 217 -17.49 -10.02 9.83
N VAL A 218 -18.26 -10.43 8.82
CA VAL A 218 -17.81 -10.43 7.43
C VAL A 218 -18.18 -9.10 6.81
N GLN A 219 -17.18 -8.33 6.39
CA GLN A 219 -17.36 -7.04 5.72
C GLN A 219 -17.15 -7.22 4.22
N VAL A 220 -18.03 -6.65 3.41
CA VAL A 220 -17.86 -6.51 1.96
C VAL A 220 -17.75 -5.04 1.67
N ASP A 221 -16.74 -4.63 0.90
CA ASP A 221 -16.63 -3.28 0.37
C ASP A 221 -16.46 -3.33 -1.14
N SER A 222 -17.29 -2.54 -1.84
CA SER A 222 -17.30 -2.46 -3.30
C SER A 222 -17.20 -1.00 -3.72
N ARG A 223 -16.48 -0.74 -4.81
CA ARG A 223 -16.39 0.58 -5.44
C ARG A 223 -16.55 0.47 -6.95
N PRO A 224 -17.31 1.37 -7.59
CA PRO A 224 -17.28 1.51 -9.04
C PRO A 224 -15.89 1.94 -9.48
N LEU A 225 -15.45 1.40 -10.62
CA LEU A 225 -14.17 1.66 -11.24
C LEU A 225 -14.39 2.04 -12.71
N LYS A 226 -13.67 3.07 -13.15
CA LYS A 226 -13.56 3.44 -14.56
C LYS A 226 -12.11 3.38 -14.99
N PHE A 227 -11.81 2.69 -16.10
CA PHE A 227 -10.49 2.74 -16.70
C PHE A 227 -10.30 4.04 -17.48
N THR A 228 -9.12 4.64 -17.38
CA THR A 228 -8.73 5.86 -18.10
C THR A 228 -8.18 5.57 -19.50
N VAL A 229 -7.93 4.30 -19.82
CA VAL A 229 -7.33 3.84 -21.09
C VAL A 229 -7.99 2.54 -21.57
N ASP A 230 -8.02 2.36 -22.89
CA ASP A 230 -8.33 1.07 -23.52
C ASP A 230 -7.03 0.24 -23.58
N ALA A 231 -7.00 -0.93 -22.95
CA ALA A 231 -5.77 -1.72 -22.79
C ALA A 231 -6.02 -3.23 -22.61
N CYS A 232 -4.96 -4.03 -22.50
CA CYS A 232 -5.06 -5.49 -22.31
C CYS A 232 -4.20 -5.96 -21.13
N VAL A 233 -4.85 -6.24 -20.00
CA VAL A 233 -4.20 -6.70 -18.77
C VAL A 233 -3.46 -8.02 -19.03
N LYS A 234 -2.15 -8.03 -18.79
CA LYS A 234 -1.24 -9.18 -18.91
C LYS A 234 -0.90 -9.80 -17.57
N TYR A 235 -0.84 -8.98 -16.53
CA TYR A 235 -0.53 -9.40 -15.17
C TYR A 235 -1.41 -8.64 -14.17
N ALA A 236 -1.79 -9.28 -13.07
CA ALA A 236 -2.43 -8.60 -11.95
C ALA A 236 -1.88 -9.14 -10.63
N TYR A 237 -1.17 -8.28 -9.91
CA TYR A 237 -0.60 -8.57 -8.61
C TYR A 237 -1.58 -8.13 -7.50
N PRO A 238 -2.19 -9.06 -6.75
CA PRO A 238 -3.06 -8.72 -5.63
C PRO A 238 -2.24 -8.28 -4.42
N HIS A 239 -2.69 -7.21 -3.78
CA HIS A 239 -2.21 -6.76 -2.48
C HIS A 239 -3.39 -6.68 -1.50
N GLY A 240 -3.11 -6.90 -0.22
CA GLY A 240 -4.08 -6.73 0.85
C GLY A 240 -3.47 -6.87 2.24
N HIS A 241 -4.29 -6.55 3.24
CA HIS A 241 -3.92 -6.62 4.66
C HIS A 241 -4.52 -7.85 5.37
N ASP A 242 -4.19 -8.01 6.65
CA ASP A 242 -4.81 -9.00 7.53
C ASP A 242 -6.34 -8.90 7.51
N GLY A 243 -7.00 -10.06 7.60
CA GLY A 243 -8.45 -10.20 7.48
C GLY A 243 -8.97 -10.28 6.04
N LEU A 244 -8.16 -10.04 5.00
CA LEU A 244 -8.61 -10.23 3.62
C LEU A 244 -9.00 -11.69 3.33
N LEU A 245 -10.21 -11.90 2.81
CA LEU A 245 -10.69 -13.20 2.31
C LEU A 245 -10.75 -13.29 0.79
N MET A 246 -10.99 -12.16 0.10
CA MET A 246 -11.10 -12.13 -1.36
C MET A 246 -10.98 -10.70 -1.90
N ILE A 247 -10.32 -10.55 -3.04
CA ILE A 247 -10.35 -9.36 -3.90
C ILE A 247 -10.78 -9.76 -5.31
N ALA A 248 -11.61 -8.95 -5.96
CA ALA A 248 -12.12 -9.20 -7.31
C ALA A 248 -12.25 -7.91 -8.14
N LEU A 249 -12.17 -8.07 -9.45
CA LEU A 249 -12.49 -7.08 -10.48
C LEU A 249 -13.55 -7.67 -11.41
N ASP A 250 -14.72 -7.05 -11.45
CA ASP A 250 -15.84 -7.42 -12.31
C ASP A 250 -16.08 -6.37 -13.39
N ASN A 251 -16.38 -6.79 -14.62
CA ASN A 251 -17.00 -5.94 -15.65
C ASN A 251 -18.52 -6.03 -15.47
N LYS A 252 -19.13 -4.91 -15.09
CA LYS A 252 -20.56 -4.80 -14.80
C LYS A 252 -21.39 -4.63 -16.07
N THR A 253 -20.82 -4.07 -17.14
CA THR A 253 -21.47 -3.99 -18.46
C THR A 253 -21.66 -5.38 -19.08
N THR A 254 -20.65 -6.26 -19.00
CA THR A 254 -20.71 -7.61 -19.58
C THR A 254 -21.11 -8.71 -18.59
N ASN A 255 -21.33 -8.35 -17.32
CA ASN A 255 -21.61 -9.27 -16.21
C ASN A 255 -20.57 -10.41 -16.10
N GLN A 256 -19.29 -10.04 -16.10
CA GLN A 256 -18.17 -10.98 -16.12
C GLN A 256 -17.15 -10.66 -15.02
N THR A 257 -16.83 -11.64 -14.16
CA THR A 257 -15.64 -11.57 -13.30
C THR A 257 -14.37 -11.71 -14.15
N LEU A 258 -13.49 -10.70 -14.10
CA LEU A 258 -12.22 -10.67 -14.83
C LEU A 258 -11.07 -11.18 -13.95
N LEU A 259 -11.05 -10.78 -12.68
CA LEU A 259 -10.10 -11.24 -11.68
C LEU A 259 -10.82 -11.64 -10.40
N ARG A 260 -10.30 -12.68 -9.75
CA ARG A 260 -10.64 -13.02 -8.36
C ARG A 260 -9.45 -13.71 -7.72
N SER A 261 -8.94 -13.13 -6.65
CA SER A 261 -7.81 -13.66 -5.87
C SER A 261 -8.25 -13.91 -4.43
N VAL A 262 -7.96 -15.11 -3.94
CA VAL A 262 -8.21 -15.55 -2.57
C VAL A 262 -6.86 -15.78 -1.90
N PRO A 263 -6.48 -15.02 -0.86
CA PRO A 263 -5.21 -15.20 -0.17
C PRO A 263 -5.17 -16.51 0.63
N ASP A 264 -3.95 -16.92 0.98
CA ASP A 264 -3.71 -17.89 2.05
C ASP A 264 -3.67 -17.14 3.38
N VAL A 265 -4.42 -17.61 4.38
CA VAL A 265 -4.61 -16.94 5.67
C VAL A 265 -4.50 -17.90 6.84
N GLU A 266 -4.00 -17.43 7.97
CA GLU A 266 -4.01 -18.18 9.21
C GLU A 266 -5.43 -18.23 9.81
N ASN A 267 -5.67 -19.15 10.76
CA ASN A 267 -6.98 -19.27 11.42
C ASN A 267 -7.42 -17.98 12.16
N GLY A 268 -6.47 -17.10 12.52
CA GLY A 268 -6.75 -15.77 13.08
C GLY A 268 -6.93 -14.66 12.04
N GLY A 269 -6.94 -14.96 10.74
CA GLY A 269 -7.04 -13.96 9.67
C GLY A 269 -5.73 -13.28 9.27
N ASN A 270 -4.58 -13.65 9.85
CA ASN A 270 -3.28 -13.14 9.37
C ASN A 270 -3.07 -13.55 7.91
N LEU A 271 -2.69 -12.61 7.06
CA LEU A 271 -2.35 -12.86 5.67
C LEU A 271 -1.00 -13.58 5.58
N ARG A 272 -0.96 -14.76 4.96
CA ARG A 272 0.30 -15.42 4.55
C ARG A 272 0.78 -14.98 3.17
N GLY A 273 -0.12 -14.43 2.35
CA GLY A 273 0.13 -13.96 1.00
C GLY A 273 -0.71 -14.66 -0.05
N PHE A 274 -0.35 -14.53 -1.32
CA PHE A 274 -1.08 -15.12 -2.43
C PHE A 274 -0.29 -16.27 -3.05
N ARG A 275 -0.91 -17.46 -3.14
CA ARG A 275 -0.32 -18.58 -3.88
C ARG A 275 -0.25 -18.23 -5.37
N ALA A 276 0.74 -18.75 -6.10
CA ALA A 276 0.99 -18.37 -7.49
C ALA A 276 -0.24 -18.42 -8.43
N GLN A 277 -1.14 -19.39 -8.25
CA GLN A 277 -2.38 -19.51 -9.02
C GLN A 277 -3.44 -18.42 -8.74
N GLN A 278 -3.26 -17.63 -7.67
CA GLN A 278 -4.11 -16.50 -7.29
C GLN A 278 -3.59 -15.18 -7.88
N VAL A 279 -2.43 -15.21 -8.54
CA VAL A 279 -1.82 -14.05 -9.21
C VAL A 279 -2.00 -14.21 -10.71
N TYR A 280 -2.68 -13.26 -11.35
CA TYR A 280 -3.01 -13.39 -12.77
C TYR A 280 -1.76 -13.16 -13.63
N SER A 281 -1.48 -14.09 -14.56
CA SER A 281 -0.39 -13.97 -15.53
C SER A 281 -0.81 -14.61 -16.85
N SER A 282 -0.87 -13.84 -17.94
CA SER A 282 -1.24 -14.33 -19.26
C SER A 282 -0.62 -13.53 -20.40
N THR A 283 0.01 -14.23 -21.35
CA THR A 283 0.48 -13.62 -22.61
C THR A 283 -0.69 -13.17 -23.51
N LYS A 284 -1.84 -13.87 -23.43
CA LYS A 284 -3.10 -13.49 -24.09
C LYS A 284 -3.73 -12.27 -23.41
N GLY A 285 -3.87 -12.31 -22.09
CA GLY A 285 -4.50 -11.24 -21.31
C GLY A 285 -6.02 -11.19 -21.42
N PHE A 286 -6.63 -10.17 -20.82
CA PHE A 286 -8.04 -9.78 -21.04
C PHE A 286 -8.14 -8.28 -21.34
N PRO A 287 -9.14 -7.83 -22.11
CA PRO A 287 -9.32 -6.42 -22.44
C PRO A 287 -10.00 -5.64 -21.30
N VAL A 288 -9.61 -4.38 -21.15
CA VAL A 288 -10.31 -3.35 -20.36
C VAL A 288 -10.47 -2.10 -21.23
N ASN A 289 -11.52 -1.31 -21.00
CA ASN A 289 -11.81 -0.14 -21.82
C ASN A 289 -12.46 1.01 -21.03
N THR A 290 -12.41 2.19 -21.63
CA THR A 290 -12.95 3.46 -21.11
C THR A 290 -14.48 3.56 -21.12
N LYS A 291 -15.19 2.61 -21.75
CA LYS A 291 -16.65 2.68 -21.98
C LYS A 291 -17.43 1.84 -20.98
N ASP A 292 -16.96 0.64 -20.68
CA ASP A 292 -17.60 -0.28 -19.74
C ASP A 292 -17.54 0.22 -18.29
N GLU A 293 -18.50 -0.21 -17.48
CA GLU A 293 -18.47 0.00 -16.02
C GLU A 293 -17.84 -1.21 -15.34
N TYR A 294 -16.94 -0.95 -14.39
CA TYR A 294 -16.27 -2.00 -13.62
C TYR A 294 -16.54 -1.81 -12.12
N GLU A 295 -16.29 -2.85 -11.35
CA GLU A 295 -16.38 -2.81 -9.89
C GLU A 295 -15.19 -3.54 -9.28
N MET A 296 -14.52 -2.88 -8.34
CA MET A 296 -13.61 -3.53 -7.41
C MET A 296 -14.43 -3.98 -6.21
N THR A 297 -14.30 -5.26 -5.82
CA THR A 297 -14.95 -5.81 -4.62
C THR A 297 -13.92 -6.49 -3.74
N MET A 298 -14.03 -6.28 -2.43
CA MET A 298 -13.20 -6.91 -1.41
C MET A 298 -14.06 -7.45 -0.28
N VAL A 299 -13.65 -8.61 0.26
CA VAL A 299 -14.32 -9.29 1.37
C VAL A 299 -13.29 -9.48 2.48
N TYR A 300 -13.63 -9.02 3.68
CA TYR A 300 -12.79 -9.11 4.87
C TYR A 300 -13.51 -9.87 5.99
N HIS A 301 -12.75 -10.58 6.82
CA HIS A 301 -13.25 -11.16 8.06
C HIS A 301 -12.11 -11.36 9.06
N LEU A 302 -12.24 -10.75 10.24
CA LEU A 302 -11.39 -11.05 11.38
C LEU A 302 -12.05 -12.11 12.27
N LYS A 303 -11.55 -13.34 12.20
CA LYS A 303 -12.00 -14.48 13.01
C LYS A 303 -11.43 -14.47 14.45
N ARG A 304 -10.95 -13.32 14.92
CA ARG A 304 -10.48 -13.10 16.31
C ARG A 304 -11.59 -12.43 17.11
N GLN A 305 -11.62 -12.69 18.42
CA GLN A 305 -12.45 -11.93 19.37
C GLN A 305 -11.72 -10.75 20.00
N GLU A 306 -10.41 -10.62 19.76
CA GLU A 306 -9.58 -9.50 20.23
C GLU A 306 -9.99 -8.22 19.50
N THR A 307 -10.21 -7.15 20.27
CA THR A 307 -10.40 -5.79 19.75
C THR A 307 -9.04 -5.20 19.37
N LEU A 308 -8.48 -5.68 18.26
CA LEU A 308 -7.31 -5.08 17.63
C LEU A 308 -7.77 -4.00 16.65
N ASP A 309 -7.14 -2.83 16.74
CA ASP A 309 -7.20 -1.83 15.67
C ASP A 309 -6.55 -2.43 14.41
N LEU A 310 -7.38 -2.81 13.45
CA LEU A 310 -6.98 -3.43 12.19
C LEU A 310 -7.80 -2.84 11.07
N HIS A 311 -7.14 -2.55 9.95
CA HIS A 311 -7.74 -1.93 8.79
C HIS A 311 -7.59 -2.83 7.56
N GLY A 312 -8.68 -2.96 6.81
CA GLY A 312 -8.74 -3.67 5.55
C GLY A 312 -8.41 -2.71 4.42
N MET A 313 -7.30 -2.98 3.75
CA MET A 313 -6.94 -2.43 2.46
C MET A 313 -6.78 -3.55 1.44
N GLY A 314 -6.99 -3.22 0.16
CA GLY A 314 -6.30 -3.90 -0.92
C GLY A 314 -6.59 -3.33 -2.31
N ASN A 315 -5.78 -3.81 -3.24
CA ASN A 315 -5.73 -3.36 -4.62
C ASN A 315 -5.15 -4.45 -5.52
N TYR A 316 -5.41 -4.34 -6.82
CA TYR A 316 -4.56 -4.95 -7.83
C TYR A 316 -3.59 -3.90 -8.37
N LEU A 317 -2.32 -4.27 -8.46
CA LEU A 317 -1.38 -3.64 -9.38
C LEU A 317 -1.46 -4.40 -10.71
N LEU A 318 -2.24 -3.87 -11.64
CA LEU A 318 -2.40 -4.41 -12.99
C LEU A 318 -1.20 -4.02 -13.85
N TYR A 319 -0.88 -4.84 -14.84
CA TYR A 319 0.08 -4.48 -15.90
C TYR A 319 -0.57 -4.66 -17.26
N VAL A 320 -0.56 -3.61 -18.06
CA VAL A 320 -1.33 -3.46 -19.31
C VAL A 320 -0.46 -3.09 -20.51
#